data_AF-A0A2N5ACM6-F1
#
_entry.id   AF-A0A2N5ACM6-F1
#
_cell.length_a   1.000
_cell.length_b   1.000
_cell.length_c   1.000
_cell.angle_alpha   90.00
_cell.angle_beta   90.00
_cell.angle_gamma   90.00
#
_symmetry.space_group_name_H-M   'P 1'
#
loop_
_entity.id
_entity.type
_entity.pdbx_description
1 polymer ?
#
loop_
_entity_poly.entity_id
_entity_poly.type
_entity_poly.pdbx_seq_one_letter_code
_entity_poly.pdbx_strand_id
1 'polypeptide(L)'
;MRHAALPALLLPLIAAAQTADEQTMVVTAAPTTVSELDTPAAVSVVNGDEMRQAAPRVNLSESLGAVPGLQVQNRQNYAQDLQLSIRGFGSRSTYGVRGLRIYVDGIPATMPDGQGQTSNIDIGSVDTIEVLRGPFSALYGNSSGGVINVTSQTGTQPPTVEASSYYGSFGTWHYGMKATGAVGDGSHAGDVDYTVSTNRFTTHGYRDHSGARKNLANARLGVRINDVSKLTLLLNSVDIKANDAGGLTADEWRDNPRQSPRGDQYNTRKNTRQTQAGLRYERQLSAQDDLSVMMYAGERETTQFQSIPRAPQLKPSHAGGVIDLTRHYQGIDTRLTHRGELLVPVTLTAGLDYENMSERRKGYENFVMVNGAPQYGEQGALRRNERNLMWNVDPYLQTQWQLTDKLSLDAGVRYSSVWFDSNDYYITPGNGDDSGDASYHKWLPAGSLKYALTDAWNVYLSAGRGFETPTINELSYRSDNQSGLNFGLKPSTNDTVEI
;
A
#
# COMPACT_ATOMS: atom_id res chain seq x y z
N MET A 1 -5.41 -41.25 73.65
CA MET A 1 -5.03 -40.24 72.63
C MET A 1 -6.17 -40.18 71.63
N ARG A 2 -6.86 -39.03 71.54
CA ARG A 2 -8.03 -38.81 70.68
C ARG A 2 -7.55 -38.19 69.37
N HIS A 3 -7.91 -38.77 68.23
CA HIS A 3 -7.73 -38.14 66.92
C HIS A 3 -9.05 -37.52 66.46
N ALA A 4 -9.01 -36.22 66.17
CA ALA A 4 -10.07 -35.46 65.53
C ALA A 4 -9.80 -35.42 64.02
N ALA A 5 -10.79 -35.76 63.21
CA ALA A 5 -10.77 -35.64 61.76
C ALA A 5 -11.44 -34.32 61.36
N LEU A 6 -10.73 -33.47 60.60
CA LEU A 6 -11.30 -32.31 59.89
C LEU A 6 -11.77 -32.76 58.49
N PRO A 7 -12.95 -32.32 58.01
CA PRO A 7 -13.36 -32.49 56.62
C PRO A 7 -12.77 -31.39 55.73
N ALA A 8 -12.23 -31.79 54.58
CA ALA A 8 -11.72 -30.90 53.54
C ALA A 8 -12.88 -30.25 52.76
N LEU A 9 -12.87 -28.91 52.68
CA LEU A 9 -13.74 -28.14 51.79
C LEU A 9 -13.25 -28.29 50.34
N LEU A 10 -14.11 -28.81 49.46
CA LEU A 10 -13.99 -28.73 48.01
C LEU A 10 -14.51 -27.36 47.56
N LEU A 11 -13.60 -26.49 47.12
CA LEU A 11 -13.91 -25.28 46.34
C LEU A 11 -14.09 -25.68 44.85
N PRO A 12 -15.11 -25.16 44.15
CA PRO A 12 -15.22 -25.36 42.72
C PRO A 12 -14.18 -24.49 42.00
N LEU A 13 -13.31 -25.12 41.23
CA LEU A 13 -12.49 -24.45 40.21
C LEU A 13 -13.45 -23.93 39.13
N ILE A 14 -13.67 -22.62 39.11
CA ILE A 14 -14.17 -21.92 37.93
C ILE A 14 -13.00 -21.90 36.95
N ALA A 15 -13.00 -22.81 35.98
CA ALA A 15 -12.13 -22.72 34.83
C ALA A 15 -12.61 -21.53 33.99
N ALA A 16 -11.94 -20.39 34.12
CA ALA A 16 -12.02 -19.33 33.13
C ALA A 16 -11.38 -19.88 31.85
N ALA A 17 -12.22 -20.22 30.87
CA ALA A 17 -11.74 -20.42 29.51
C ALA A 17 -11.09 -19.10 29.08
N GLN A 18 -9.77 -19.10 28.89
CA GLN A 18 -9.11 -18.05 28.14
C GLN A 18 -9.70 -18.11 26.74
N THR A 19 -10.58 -17.16 26.41
CA THR A 19 -10.92 -16.87 25.02
C THR A 19 -9.61 -16.47 24.36
N ALA A 20 -9.05 -17.39 23.56
CA ALA A 20 -8.02 -17.03 22.60
C ALA A 20 -8.60 -15.89 21.75
N ASP A 21 -7.86 -14.79 21.65
CA ASP A 21 -8.27 -13.62 20.89
C ASP A 21 -8.25 -14.01 19.40
N GLU A 22 -9.37 -14.54 18.90
CA GLU A 22 -9.50 -14.97 17.50
C GLU A 22 -9.51 -13.72 16.60
N GLN A 23 -8.52 -13.66 15.71
CA GLN A 23 -8.26 -12.48 14.91
C GLN A 23 -9.01 -12.52 13.57
N THR A 24 -9.75 -11.43 13.31
CA THR A 24 -10.40 -11.20 12.02
C THR A 24 -9.40 -11.01 10.89
N MET A 25 -9.55 -11.77 9.80
CA MET A 25 -8.67 -11.69 8.61
C MET A 25 -8.73 -10.38 7.82
N VAL A 26 -9.65 -9.47 8.13
CA VAL A 26 -9.38 -8.08 7.79
C VAL A 26 -8.21 -7.67 8.66
N VAL A 27 -6.98 -7.75 8.13
CA VAL A 27 -5.76 -7.05 8.57
C VAL A 27 -6.21 -5.85 9.37
N THR A 28 -6.25 -6.08 10.67
CA THR A 28 -6.81 -5.14 11.61
C THR A 28 -5.82 -4.01 11.61
N ALA A 29 -6.27 -2.81 11.24
CA ALA A 29 -5.49 -1.61 11.50
C ALA A 29 -5.32 -1.38 13.02
N ALA A 30 -6.09 -2.11 13.85
CA ALA A 30 -5.90 -2.19 15.30
C ALA A 30 -4.60 -2.98 15.60
N PRO A 31 -3.79 -2.55 16.59
CA PRO A 31 -2.42 -3.01 16.81
C PRO A 31 -2.32 -4.43 17.43
N THR A 32 -3.15 -5.37 16.99
CA THR A 32 -3.03 -6.79 17.32
C THR A 32 -2.36 -7.50 16.15
N THR A 33 -1.09 -7.85 16.32
CA THR A 33 -0.28 -8.62 15.35
C THR A 33 -1.01 -9.89 14.93
N VAL A 34 -1.24 -10.10 13.63
CA VAL A 34 -1.90 -11.31 13.15
C VAL A 34 -1.08 -12.56 13.48
N SER A 35 -1.65 -13.55 14.17
CA SER A 35 -1.07 -14.87 14.41
C SER A 35 -1.01 -15.63 13.08
N GLU A 36 0.21 -15.96 12.64
CA GLU A 36 0.41 -16.80 11.45
C GLU A 36 -0.16 -18.22 11.64
N LEU A 37 -0.33 -18.67 12.88
CA LEU A 37 -0.89 -19.99 13.18
C LEU A 37 -2.42 -19.98 13.15
N ASP A 38 -3.04 -18.94 13.69
CA ASP A 38 -4.49 -18.90 13.90
C ASP A 38 -5.26 -18.30 12.71
N THR A 39 -4.54 -17.90 11.66
CA THR A 39 -5.13 -17.37 10.44
C THR A 39 -5.63 -18.46 9.49
N PRO A 40 -6.82 -18.31 8.89
CA PRO A 40 -7.37 -19.19 7.87
C PRO A 40 -6.86 -18.85 6.44
N ALA A 41 -5.76 -18.11 6.29
CA ALA A 41 -5.11 -17.84 5.00
C ALA A 41 -3.59 -17.72 5.10
N ALA A 42 -2.91 -17.66 3.95
CA ALA A 42 -1.46 -17.47 3.89
C ALA A 42 -1.03 -16.04 4.21
N VAL A 43 -0.92 -15.73 5.50
CA VAL A 43 -0.30 -14.49 6.02
C VAL A 43 1.17 -14.73 6.34
N SER A 44 2.01 -13.74 6.11
CA SER A 44 3.35 -13.65 6.70
C SER A 44 3.52 -12.31 7.38
N VAL A 45 4.11 -12.31 8.56
CA VAL A 45 4.41 -11.11 9.35
C VAL A 45 5.92 -10.94 9.43
N VAL A 46 6.39 -9.75 9.08
CA VAL A 46 7.80 -9.38 9.17
C VAL A 46 7.94 -8.28 10.23
N ASN A 47 8.75 -8.55 11.25
CA ASN A 47 8.98 -7.62 12.35
C ASN A 47 9.93 -6.49 11.93
N GLY A 48 9.58 -5.26 12.28
CA GLY A 48 10.34 -4.06 11.94
C GLY A 48 11.75 -4.06 12.54
N ASP A 49 11.97 -4.66 13.70
CA ASP A 49 13.31 -4.79 14.30
C ASP A 49 14.21 -5.71 13.46
N GLU A 50 13.68 -6.83 12.97
CA GLU A 50 14.39 -7.73 12.05
C GLU A 50 14.69 -7.03 10.72
N MET A 51 13.72 -6.27 10.18
CA MET A 51 13.93 -5.48 8.96
C MET A 51 15.06 -4.46 9.12
N ARG A 52 15.21 -3.90 10.32
CA ARG A 52 16.19 -2.87 10.64
C ARG A 52 17.56 -3.41 11.03
N GLN A 53 17.68 -4.70 11.29
CA GLN A 53 18.91 -5.32 11.77
C GLN A 53 19.94 -5.43 10.64
N ALA A 54 21.07 -4.72 10.81
CA ALA A 54 22.18 -4.71 9.84
C ALA A 54 21.81 -4.36 8.38
N ALA A 55 20.73 -3.60 8.18
CA ALA A 55 20.22 -3.22 6.86
C ALA A 55 20.42 -1.71 6.56
N PRO A 56 20.47 -1.29 5.28
CA PRO A 56 20.44 0.12 4.89
C PRO A 56 19.19 0.88 5.37
N ARG A 57 18.06 0.17 5.49
CA ARG A 57 16.73 0.70 5.87
C ARG A 57 16.17 1.65 4.81
N VAL A 58 16.40 1.36 3.53
CA VAL A 58 15.99 2.24 2.41
C VAL A 58 14.87 1.63 1.58
N ASN A 59 14.96 0.33 1.29
CA ASN A 59 14.05 -0.37 0.38
C ASN A 59 13.45 -1.60 1.04
N LEU A 60 12.15 -1.85 0.80
CA LEU A 60 11.47 -3.05 1.30
C LEU A 60 12.12 -4.36 0.82
N SER A 61 12.78 -4.34 -0.34
CA SER A 61 13.51 -5.47 -0.90
C SER A 61 14.60 -6.01 0.02
N GLU A 62 15.11 -5.18 0.93
CA GLU A 62 16.19 -5.55 1.86
C GLU A 62 15.70 -6.57 2.91
N SER A 63 14.40 -6.58 3.22
CA SER A 63 13.86 -7.39 4.32
C SER A 63 12.72 -8.31 3.89
N LEU A 64 11.95 -7.95 2.87
CA LEU A 64 10.79 -8.72 2.44
C LEU A 64 11.13 -9.87 1.47
N GLY A 65 12.41 -10.04 1.09
CA GLY A 65 12.83 -11.08 0.14
C GLY A 65 12.66 -12.52 0.63
N ALA A 66 12.49 -12.72 1.94
CA ALA A 66 12.28 -14.03 2.54
C ALA A 66 10.79 -14.47 2.56
N VAL A 67 9.86 -13.56 2.28
CA VAL A 67 8.42 -13.85 2.35
C VAL A 67 8.03 -14.75 1.17
N PRO A 68 7.51 -15.97 1.39
CA PRO A 68 7.21 -16.90 0.30
C PRO A 68 6.10 -16.37 -0.60
N GLY A 69 6.23 -16.57 -1.91
CA GLY A 69 5.26 -16.10 -2.90
C GLY A 69 5.24 -14.59 -3.11
N LEU A 70 6.00 -13.80 -2.34
CA LEU A 70 6.26 -12.39 -2.60
C LEU A 70 7.56 -12.26 -3.39
N GLN A 71 7.48 -11.66 -4.57
CA GLN A 71 8.66 -11.26 -5.33
C GLN A 71 8.82 -9.75 -5.18
N VAL A 72 9.92 -9.34 -4.55
CA VAL A 72 10.31 -7.94 -4.41
C VAL A 72 11.70 -7.75 -5.02
N GLN A 73 11.80 -6.97 -6.10
CA GLN A 73 13.09 -6.67 -6.74
C GLN A 73 13.37 -5.18 -6.73
N ASN A 74 14.58 -4.84 -6.31
CA ASN A 74 15.06 -3.47 -6.30
C ASN A 74 15.69 -3.13 -7.65
N ARG A 75 15.09 -2.17 -8.36
CA ARG A 75 15.66 -1.63 -9.61
C ARG A 75 16.91 -0.78 -9.36
N GLN A 76 17.19 -0.40 -8.11
CA GLN A 76 18.17 0.62 -7.70
C GLN A 76 18.01 1.93 -8.49
N ASN A 77 16.77 2.26 -8.83
CA ASN A 77 16.40 3.46 -9.58
C ASN A 77 15.23 4.12 -8.86
N TYR A 78 15.51 5.19 -8.12
CA TYR A 78 14.54 5.87 -7.27
C TYR A 78 13.61 6.83 -8.05
N ALA A 79 13.74 6.89 -9.38
CA ALA A 79 12.73 7.49 -10.25
C ALA A 79 11.60 6.48 -10.57
N GLN A 80 11.74 5.22 -10.19
CA GLN A 80 10.75 4.16 -10.40
C GLN A 80 10.45 3.43 -9.07
N ASP A 81 9.31 2.77 -8.98
CA ASP A 81 8.96 1.97 -7.79
C ASP A 81 9.69 0.62 -7.77
N LEU A 82 9.53 -0.15 -6.69
CA LEU A 82 10.00 -1.54 -6.61
C LEU A 82 9.22 -2.44 -7.58
N GLN A 83 9.84 -3.52 -8.07
CA GLN A 83 9.10 -4.59 -8.74
C GLN A 83 8.49 -5.48 -7.68
N LEU A 84 7.19 -5.33 -7.47
CA LEU A 84 6.44 -6.04 -6.44
C LEU A 84 5.38 -6.92 -7.09
N SER A 85 5.39 -8.22 -6.78
CA SER A 85 4.33 -9.13 -7.18
C SER A 85 4.08 -10.19 -6.12
N ILE A 86 2.83 -10.64 -5.99
CA ILE A 86 2.44 -11.73 -5.10
C ILE A 86 1.85 -12.84 -5.97
N ARG A 87 2.46 -14.02 -5.95
CA ARG A 87 2.03 -15.18 -6.76
C ARG A 87 1.82 -14.84 -8.25
N GLY A 88 2.68 -13.96 -8.78
CA GLY A 88 2.64 -13.49 -10.18
C GLY A 88 1.72 -12.29 -10.44
N PHE A 89 0.78 -11.96 -9.56
CA PHE A 89 -0.04 -10.75 -9.69
C PHE A 89 0.83 -9.50 -9.49
N GLY A 90 0.78 -8.59 -10.46
CA GLY A 90 1.62 -7.38 -10.51
C GLY A 90 2.91 -7.52 -11.33
N SER A 91 3.30 -8.74 -11.72
CA SER A 91 4.52 -9.00 -12.51
C SER A 91 4.53 -8.30 -13.89
N ARG A 92 3.35 -8.07 -14.47
CA ARG A 92 3.18 -7.35 -15.76
C ARG A 92 3.38 -5.84 -15.66
N SER A 93 3.53 -5.28 -14.46
CA SER A 93 3.66 -3.84 -14.27
C SER A 93 5.06 -3.35 -14.64
N THR A 94 5.14 -2.45 -15.61
CA THR A 94 6.43 -1.98 -16.13
C THR A 94 7.12 -0.94 -15.24
N TYR A 95 6.37 -0.01 -14.62
CA TYR A 95 6.92 1.18 -13.94
C TYR A 95 6.40 1.44 -12.51
N GLY A 96 5.32 0.77 -12.09
CA GLY A 96 4.71 0.94 -10.76
C GLY A 96 4.35 -0.40 -10.11
N VAL A 97 3.61 -0.36 -9.00
CA VAL A 97 2.96 -1.56 -8.44
C VAL A 97 1.54 -1.66 -8.97
N ARG A 98 1.08 -2.87 -9.28
CA ARG A 98 -0.27 -3.11 -9.79
C ARG A 98 -0.81 -4.46 -9.31
N GLY A 99 -2.12 -4.56 -9.16
CA GLY A 99 -2.81 -5.83 -8.84
C GLY A 99 -2.64 -6.27 -7.38
N LEU A 100 -2.02 -5.43 -6.56
CA LEU A 100 -1.83 -5.60 -5.12
C LEU A 100 -2.44 -4.38 -4.41
N ARG A 101 -2.91 -4.56 -3.18
CA ARG A 101 -3.27 -3.46 -2.28
C ARG A 101 -2.16 -3.25 -1.26
N ILE A 102 -1.80 -1.99 -1.02
CA ILE A 102 -0.78 -1.61 -0.05
C ILE A 102 -1.38 -0.57 0.88
N TYR A 103 -1.25 -0.79 2.18
CA TYR A 103 -1.67 0.15 3.22
C TYR A 103 -0.48 0.53 4.10
N VAL A 104 -0.42 1.80 4.51
CA VAL A 104 0.54 2.32 5.48
C VAL A 104 -0.27 3.00 6.57
N ASP A 105 -0.32 2.40 7.75
CA ASP A 105 -1.18 2.82 8.87
C ASP A 105 -2.66 2.96 8.46
N GLY A 106 -3.14 2.06 7.60
CA GLY A 106 -4.51 2.11 7.07
C GLY A 106 -4.74 3.14 5.96
N ILE A 107 -3.75 3.98 5.60
CA ILE A 107 -3.82 4.85 4.42
C ILE A 107 -3.45 4.02 3.18
N PRO A 108 -4.28 3.95 2.14
CA PRO A 108 -3.94 3.20 0.93
C PRO A 108 -2.80 3.91 0.17
N ALA A 109 -1.72 3.17 -0.07
CA ALA A 109 -0.64 3.55 -0.99
C ALA A 109 -0.92 3.11 -2.44
N THR A 110 -2.03 2.38 -2.65
CA THR A 110 -2.60 1.96 -3.93
C THR A 110 -3.89 2.72 -4.19
N MET A 111 -3.96 3.39 -5.34
CA MET A 111 -5.08 4.22 -5.74
C MET A 111 -6.30 3.38 -6.19
N PRO A 112 -7.51 3.97 -6.34
CA PRO A 112 -8.72 3.22 -6.69
C PRO A 112 -8.61 2.38 -7.98
N ASP A 113 -7.79 2.82 -8.95
CA ASP A 113 -7.53 2.08 -10.19
C ASP A 113 -6.50 0.96 -10.08
N GLY A 114 -5.97 0.71 -8.89
CA GLY A 114 -5.02 -0.35 -8.60
C GLY A 114 -3.55 0.03 -8.79
N GLN A 115 -3.23 1.29 -9.11
CA GLN A 115 -1.85 1.75 -9.16
C GLN A 115 -1.28 2.02 -7.76
N GLY A 116 -0.24 1.28 -7.38
CA GLY A 116 0.48 1.43 -6.12
C GLY A 116 1.84 2.08 -6.25
N GLN A 117 2.30 2.63 -5.14
CA GLN A 117 3.65 3.12 -4.94
C GLN A 117 4.18 2.69 -3.58
N THR A 118 5.51 2.53 -3.44
CA THR A 118 6.14 2.08 -2.19
C THR A 118 7.01 3.16 -1.54
N SER A 119 7.03 4.36 -2.13
CA SER A 119 8.02 5.37 -1.81
C SER A 119 7.82 6.04 -0.44
N ASN A 120 6.59 6.05 0.08
CA ASN A 120 6.21 6.67 1.35
C ASN A 120 6.46 5.80 2.59
N ILE A 121 6.87 4.55 2.42
CA ILE A 121 7.12 3.63 3.55
C ILE A 121 8.46 3.95 4.20
N ASP A 122 8.43 4.25 5.50
CA ASP A 122 9.59 4.58 6.32
C ASP A 122 10.02 3.40 7.21
N ILE A 123 11.00 2.62 6.74
CA ILE A 123 11.54 1.44 7.45
C ILE A 123 12.10 1.81 8.84
N GLY A 124 12.56 3.05 9.03
CA GLY A 124 13.08 3.53 10.31
C GLY A 124 12.05 3.49 11.45
N SER A 125 10.75 3.58 11.12
CA SER A 125 9.63 3.64 12.07
C SER A 125 8.55 2.57 11.86
N VAL A 126 8.80 1.56 11.03
CA VAL A 126 7.89 0.40 10.88
C VAL A 126 7.90 -0.47 12.15
N ASP A 127 6.73 -0.89 12.60
CA ASP A 127 6.58 -1.93 13.63
C ASP A 127 6.50 -3.30 13.00
N THR A 128 5.57 -3.47 12.05
CA THR A 128 5.30 -4.74 11.38
C THR A 128 4.91 -4.52 9.92
N ILE A 129 5.23 -5.50 9.08
CA ILE A 129 4.67 -5.63 7.73
C ILE A 129 3.97 -6.97 7.61
N GLU A 130 2.69 -6.93 7.30
CA GLU A 130 1.85 -8.11 7.10
C GLU A 130 1.60 -8.29 5.61
N VAL A 131 1.82 -9.50 5.12
CA VAL A 131 1.62 -9.87 3.71
C VAL A 131 0.56 -10.96 3.62
N LEU A 132 -0.68 -10.55 3.32
CA LEU A 132 -1.81 -11.44 3.06
C LEU A 132 -1.78 -11.87 1.59
N ARG A 133 -1.73 -13.18 1.34
CA ARG A 133 -1.70 -13.75 -0.01
C ARG A 133 -2.95 -14.59 -0.24
N GLY A 134 -3.37 -14.68 -1.51
CA GLY A 134 -4.45 -15.58 -1.89
C GLY A 134 -5.85 -14.97 -1.80
N PRO A 135 -6.90 -15.81 -1.71
CA PRO A 135 -8.28 -15.41 -2.00
C PRO A 135 -8.83 -14.25 -1.16
N PHE A 136 -8.44 -14.16 0.11
CA PHE A 136 -8.94 -13.13 1.02
C PHE A 136 -8.42 -11.72 0.71
N SER A 137 -7.39 -11.60 -0.11
CA SER A 137 -6.94 -10.28 -0.62
C SER A 137 -8.03 -9.54 -1.40
N ALA A 138 -9.01 -10.26 -1.95
CA ALA A 138 -10.15 -9.68 -2.65
C ALA A 138 -11.08 -8.83 -1.74
N LEU A 139 -11.03 -9.02 -0.41
CA LEU A 139 -11.81 -8.22 0.54
C LEU A 139 -11.29 -6.76 0.66
N TYR A 140 -10.16 -6.45 0.04
CA TYR A 140 -9.54 -5.12 0.01
C TYR A 140 -9.84 -4.35 -1.28
N GLY A 141 -10.86 -4.78 -2.03
CA GLY A 141 -11.37 -4.06 -3.18
C GLY A 141 -10.65 -4.45 -4.46
N ASN A 142 -10.18 -3.45 -5.22
CA ASN A 142 -9.48 -3.63 -6.48
C ASN A 142 -8.05 -4.20 -6.26
N SER A 143 -8.01 -5.46 -5.80
CA SER A 143 -6.82 -6.26 -5.52
C SER A 143 -7.03 -7.66 -6.08
N SER A 144 -6.04 -8.16 -6.80
CA SER A 144 -6.10 -9.48 -7.41
C SER A 144 -5.06 -10.46 -6.85
N GLY A 145 -3.98 -9.97 -6.24
CA GLY A 145 -2.88 -10.84 -5.79
C GLY A 145 -2.73 -10.99 -4.28
N GLY A 146 -2.81 -9.88 -3.57
CA GLY A 146 -2.41 -9.83 -2.18
C GLY A 146 -2.51 -8.44 -1.59
N VAL A 147 -2.37 -8.38 -0.27
CA VAL A 147 -2.36 -7.15 0.51
C VAL A 147 -1.07 -7.06 1.28
N ILE A 148 -0.44 -5.89 1.27
CA ILE A 148 0.70 -5.57 2.11
C ILE A 148 0.25 -4.46 3.05
N ASN A 149 0.17 -4.76 4.33
CA ASN A 149 -0.16 -3.78 5.36
C ASN A 149 1.09 -3.45 6.16
N VAL A 150 1.39 -2.16 6.26
CA VAL A 150 2.52 -1.64 7.02
C VAL A 150 1.97 -0.88 8.20
N THR A 151 2.42 -1.23 9.40
CA THR A 151 2.06 -0.54 10.64
C THR A 151 3.30 0.13 11.20
N SER A 152 3.20 1.42 11.56
CA SER A 152 4.26 2.16 12.23
C SER A 152 4.25 1.93 13.75
N GLN A 153 5.43 2.10 14.36
CA GLN A 153 5.62 1.91 15.81
C GLN A 153 4.68 2.80 16.63
N THR A 154 4.13 2.22 17.69
CA THR A 154 3.40 2.94 18.74
C THR A 154 4.39 3.36 19.82
N GLY A 155 4.32 4.60 20.28
CA GLY A 155 5.17 5.09 21.35
C GLY A 155 4.86 4.45 22.70
N THR A 156 5.89 4.10 23.46
CA THR A 156 5.76 3.50 24.79
C THR A 156 6.70 4.18 25.79
N GLN A 157 6.53 3.91 27.08
CA GLN A 157 7.52 4.32 28.09
C GLN A 157 8.75 3.40 28.07
N PRO A 158 9.96 3.91 28.38
CA PRO A 158 10.30 5.33 28.50
C PRO A 158 10.47 6.00 27.12
N PRO A 159 10.44 7.35 27.02
CA PRO A 159 10.79 8.04 25.78
C PRO A 159 12.22 7.74 25.36
N THR A 160 12.41 7.42 24.08
CA THR A 160 13.70 7.12 23.48
C THR A 160 13.94 7.97 22.24
N VAL A 161 15.22 8.23 21.98
CA VAL A 161 15.69 8.85 20.73
C VAL A 161 16.73 7.93 20.11
N GLU A 162 16.48 7.53 18.87
CA GLU A 162 17.38 6.73 18.06
C GLU A 162 17.96 7.61 16.95
N ALA A 163 19.28 7.59 16.81
CA ALA A 163 19.97 8.11 15.63
C ALA A 163 20.56 6.92 14.86
N SER A 164 20.28 6.84 13.57
CA SER A 164 20.78 5.80 12.68
C SER A 164 21.61 6.40 11.56
N SER A 165 22.65 5.68 11.15
CA SER A 165 23.45 6.03 9.99
C SER A 165 23.95 4.78 9.28
N TYR A 166 24.04 4.85 7.96
CA TYR A 166 24.52 3.79 7.09
C TYR A 166 25.31 4.41 5.93
N TYR A 167 26.42 3.77 5.58
CA TYR A 167 27.27 4.15 4.46
C TYR A 167 27.55 2.91 3.62
N GLY A 168 27.42 3.05 2.30
CA GLY A 168 27.61 1.95 1.35
C GLY A 168 28.35 2.41 0.09
N SER A 169 28.67 1.45 -0.77
CA SER A 169 29.32 1.70 -2.05
C SER A 169 28.52 2.67 -2.94
N PHE A 170 29.18 3.19 -3.97
CA PHE A 170 28.58 4.11 -4.95
C PHE A 170 28.13 5.45 -4.33
N GLY A 171 28.88 5.92 -3.34
CA GLY A 171 28.61 7.17 -2.64
C GLY A 171 27.23 7.18 -2.00
N THR A 172 26.79 6.03 -1.46
CA THR A 172 25.48 5.84 -0.84
C THR A 172 25.58 6.11 0.65
N TRP A 173 24.70 6.96 1.17
CA TRP A 173 24.57 7.17 2.60
C TRP A 173 23.13 7.44 2.97
N HIS A 174 22.77 6.94 4.15
CA HIS A 174 21.46 7.05 4.75
C HIS A 174 21.64 7.44 6.21
N TYR A 175 20.85 8.38 6.69
CA TYR A 175 20.81 8.70 8.11
C TYR A 175 19.40 9.09 8.51
N GLY A 176 19.06 8.80 9.76
CA GLY A 176 17.74 9.06 10.27
C GLY A 176 17.74 9.32 11.77
N MET A 177 16.71 10.02 12.22
CA MET A 177 16.41 10.22 13.63
C MET A 177 14.99 9.76 13.89
N LYS A 178 14.79 9.08 15.01
CA LYS A 178 13.47 8.67 15.49
C LYS A 178 13.34 9.05 16.96
N ALA A 179 12.27 9.76 17.30
CA ALA A 179 11.87 10.01 18.68
C ALA A 179 10.55 9.27 18.92
N THR A 180 10.52 8.40 19.93
CA THR A 180 9.34 7.63 20.28
C THR A 180 9.15 7.63 21.79
N GLY A 181 7.91 7.73 22.25
CA GLY A 181 7.63 7.78 23.68
C GLY A 181 6.14 7.82 23.97
N ALA A 182 5.82 7.79 25.26
CA ALA A 182 4.47 8.02 25.75
C ALA A 182 4.48 9.04 26.91
N VAL A 183 3.31 9.58 27.21
CA VAL A 183 2.98 10.28 28.45
C VAL A 183 1.82 9.51 29.06
N GLY A 184 2.05 8.87 30.21
CA GLY A 184 1.14 7.87 30.77
C GLY A 184 1.57 6.42 30.50
N ASP A 185 0.81 5.48 31.05
CA ASP A 185 1.02 4.03 30.91
C ASP A 185 0.15 3.40 29.80
N GLY A 186 -0.68 4.22 29.14
CA GLY A 186 -1.56 3.83 28.04
C GLY A 186 -2.96 3.39 28.51
N SER A 187 -3.21 3.34 29.81
CA SER A 187 -4.47 2.84 30.37
C SER A 187 -5.46 3.95 30.74
N HIS A 188 -5.02 5.20 30.85
CA HIS A 188 -5.85 6.30 31.37
C HIS A 188 -6.30 7.28 30.29
N ALA A 189 -7.47 7.90 30.49
CA ALA A 189 -7.92 9.01 29.67
C ALA A 189 -6.90 10.18 29.72
N GLY A 190 -6.50 10.66 28.54
CA GLY A 190 -5.48 11.70 28.39
C GLY A 190 -4.07 11.16 28.15
N ASP A 191 -3.84 9.85 28.22
CA ASP A 191 -2.55 9.26 27.85
C ASP A 191 -2.26 9.50 26.36
N VAL A 192 -1.01 9.87 26.07
CA VAL A 192 -0.54 10.22 24.72
C VAL A 192 0.63 9.33 24.33
N ASP A 193 0.61 8.79 23.12
CA ASP A 193 1.73 8.09 22.52
C ASP A 193 2.22 8.83 21.26
N TYR A 194 3.53 8.82 21.02
CA TYR A 194 4.10 9.45 19.83
C TYR A 194 5.26 8.62 19.27
N THR A 195 5.35 8.63 17.94
CA THR A 195 6.55 8.21 17.20
C THR A 195 6.71 9.18 16.05
N VAL A 196 7.88 9.81 15.96
CA VAL A 196 8.26 10.73 14.88
C VAL A 196 9.59 10.27 14.32
N SER A 197 9.67 10.10 13.01
CA SER A 197 10.90 9.71 12.33
C SER A 197 11.16 10.60 11.12
N THR A 198 12.43 10.89 10.88
CA THR A 198 12.90 11.61 9.71
C THR A 198 14.14 10.90 9.17
N ASN A 199 14.19 10.73 7.86
CA ASN A 199 15.22 9.96 7.19
C ASN A 199 15.67 10.68 5.93
N ARG A 200 16.97 10.66 5.67
CA ARG A 200 17.57 11.17 4.44
C ARG A 200 18.50 10.15 3.84
N PHE A 201 18.18 9.77 2.61
CA PHE A 201 18.95 8.89 1.77
C PHE A 201 19.49 9.67 0.58
N THR A 202 20.74 9.41 0.20
CA THR A 202 21.27 9.87 -1.07
C THR A 202 22.32 8.89 -1.60
N THR A 203 22.43 8.81 -2.91
CA THR A 203 23.38 7.96 -3.61
C THR A 203 23.87 8.64 -4.88
N HIS A 204 25.13 8.40 -5.26
CA HIS A 204 25.63 8.77 -6.58
C HIS A 204 25.22 7.74 -7.65
N GLY A 205 24.75 6.56 -7.21
CA GLY A 205 24.24 5.50 -8.06
C GLY A 205 25.34 4.61 -8.64
N TYR A 206 25.00 3.33 -8.89
CA TYR A 206 25.93 2.36 -9.47
C TYR A 206 26.17 2.60 -10.98
N ARG A 207 25.11 3.00 -11.70
CA ARG A 207 25.12 3.30 -13.14
C ARG A 207 25.31 4.79 -13.38
N ASP A 208 25.73 5.14 -14.58
CA ASP A 208 25.73 6.54 -15.03
C ASP A 208 24.30 7.09 -14.98
N HIS A 209 24.16 8.37 -14.64
CA HIS A 209 22.86 9.04 -14.54
C HIS A 209 21.85 8.35 -13.58
N SER A 210 22.31 7.77 -12.47
CA SER A 210 21.44 7.08 -11.49
C SER A 210 21.45 7.67 -10.07
N GLY A 211 22.03 8.87 -9.89
CA GLY A 211 22.05 9.57 -8.62
C GLY A 211 20.63 9.91 -8.12
N ALA A 212 20.43 9.81 -6.81
CA ALA A 212 19.13 10.08 -6.19
C ALA A 212 19.25 10.63 -4.78
N ARG A 213 18.24 11.39 -4.36
CA ARG A 213 18.03 11.86 -3.00
C ARG A 213 16.57 11.64 -2.61
N LYS A 214 16.35 11.01 -1.46
CA LYS A 214 15.03 10.75 -0.87
C LYS A 214 15.03 11.24 0.57
N ASN A 215 14.10 12.13 0.88
CA ASN A 215 13.82 12.55 2.26
C ASN A 215 12.45 12.00 2.65
N LEU A 216 12.35 11.42 3.84
CA LEU A 216 11.11 10.92 4.42
C LEU A 216 10.90 11.55 5.79
N ALA A 217 9.65 11.87 6.11
CA ALA A 217 9.22 12.17 7.46
C ALA A 217 7.92 11.41 7.73
N ASN A 218 7.86 10.77 8.89
CA ASN A 218 6.71 9.99 9.34
C ASN A 218 6.39 10.35 10.79
N ALA A 219 5.12 10.52 11.13
CA ALA A 219 4.69 10.75 12.50
C ALA A 219 3.37 10.04 12.77
N ARG A 220 3.33 9.35 13.91
CA ARG A 220 2.15 8.71 14.47
C ARG A 220 1.94 9.24 15.88
N LEU A 221 0.79 9.83 16.13
CA LEU A 221 0.44 10.50 17.39
C LEU A 221 -0.90 9.96 17.89
N GLY A 222 -0.90 9.23 19.00
CA GLY A 222 -2.08 8.66 19.62
C GLY A 222 -2.50 9.43 20.87
N VAL A 223 -3.81 9.58 21.08
CA VAL A 223 -4.39 10.04 22.35
C VAL A 223 -5.53 9.13 22.76
N ARG A 224 -5.50 8.66 24.01
CA ARG A 224 -6.62 7.95 24.63
C ARG A 224 -7.64 8.99 25.09
N ILE A 225 -8.77 9.12 24.38
CA ILE A 225 -9.79 10.12 24.70
C ILE A 225 -10.48 9.77 26.03
N ASN A 226 -10.77 8.48 26.23
CA ASN A 226 -11.35 7.90 27.43
C ASN A 226 -11.08 6.40 27.46
N ASP A 227 -11.62 5.70 28.47
CA ASP A 227 -11.38 4.28 28.70
C ASP A 227 -11.78 3.37 27.53
N VAL A 228 -12.67 3.83 26.65
CA VAL A 228 -13.20 3.05 25.53
C VAL A 228 -12.93 3.68 24.17
N SER A 229 -12.14 4.76 24.07
CA SER A 229 -11.92 5.47 22.80
C SER A 229 -10.48 5.95 22.63
N LYS A 230 -9.92 5.73 21.42
CA LYS A 230 -8.60 6.20 21.01
C LYS A 230 -8.69 6.98 19.70
N LEU A 231 -7.89 8.02 19.58
CA LEU A 231 -7.71 8.79 18.34
C LEU A 231 -6.23 8.77 17.96
N THR A 232 -5.93 8.47 16.70
CA THR A 232 -4.57 8.45 16.18
C THR A 232 -4.48 9.36 14.95
N LEU A 233 -3.57 10.32 15.00
CA LEU A 233 -3.17 11.17 13.88
C LEU A 233 -1.92 10.58 13.22
N LEU A 234 -1.96 10.48 11.90
CA LEU A 234 -0.90 9.94 11.05
C LEU A 234 -0.47 11.05 10.09
N LEU A 235 0.83 11.29 9.97
CA LEU A 235 1.39 12.27 9.05
C LEU A 235 2.58 11.63 8.33
N ASN A 236 2.62 11.74 7.02
CA ASN A 236 3.74 11.22 6.23
C ASN A 236 4.09 12.19 5.10
N SER A 237 5.38 12.32 4.81
CA SER A 237 5.91 13.18 3.77
C SER A 237 7.11 12.53 3.09
N VAL A 238 7.15 12.60 1.76
CA VAL A 238 8.28 12.15 0.94
C VAL A 238 8.66 13.21 -0.09
N ASP A 239 9.95 13.50 -0.22
CA ASP A 239 10.54 14.33 -1.28
C ASP A 239 11.67 13.55 -1.95
N ILE A 240 11.44 13.16 -3.20
CA ILE A 240 12.38 12.42 -4.03
C ILE A 240 12.79 13.27 -5.21
N LYS A 241 14.10 13.34 -5.44
CA LYS A 241 14.71 13.81 -6.68
C LYS A 241 15.65 12.73 -7.16
N ALA A 242 15.35 12.11 -8.30
CA ALA A 242 16.11 10.98 -8.80
C ALA A 242 16.33 11.10 -10.31
N ASN A 243 17.56 10.84 -10.74
CA ASN A 243 17.86 10.61 -12.15
C ASN A 243 17.38 9.21 -12.54
N ASP A 244 16.82 9.08 -13.73
CA ASP A 244 16.32 7.81 -14.26
C ASP A 244 17.31 7.29 -15.30
N ALA A 245 18.13 6.29 -14.95
CA ALA A 245 19.11 5.74 -15.89
C ALA A 245 18.47 4.92 -17.05
N GLY A 246 17.18 4.62 -16.96
CA GLY A 246 16.45 3.88 -17.99
C GLY A 246 16.93 2.44 -18.23
N GLY A 247 16.25 1.77 -19.17
CA GLY A 247 16.58 0.42 -19.61
C GLY A 247 17.77 0.40 -20.59
N LEU A 248 18.40 -0.76 -20.69
CA LEU A 248 19.39 -1.11 -21.72
C LEU A 248 18.84 -2.24 -22.58
N THR A 249 19.18 -2.24 -23.87
CA THR A 249 19.00 -3.43 -24.71
C THR A 249 19.98 -4.54 -24.26
N ALA A 250 19.76 -5.77 -24.72
CA ALA A 250 20.64 -6.88 -24.38
C ALA A 250 22.10 -6.63 -24.84
N ASP A 251 22.29 -6.01 -26.00
CA ASP A 251 23.62 -5.72 -26.54
C ASP A 251 24.28 -4.57 -25.78
N GLU A 252 23.55 -3.47 -25.53
CA GLU A 252 24.05 -2.37 -24.70
C GLU A 252 24.47 -2.84 -23.30
N TRP A 253 23.69 -3.73 -22.67
CA TRP A 253 24.04 -4.26 -21.36
C TRP A 253 25.33 -5.11 -21.38
N ARG A 254 25.53 -5.92 -22.43
CA ARG A 254 26.75 -6.73 -22.59
C ARG A 254 27.98 -5.87 -22.85
N ASP A 255 27.83 -4.80 -23.63
CA ASP A 255 28.93 -3.90 -23.99
C ASP A 255 29.38 -3.07 -22.79
N ASN A 256 28.44 -2.46 -22.06
CA ASN A 256 28.72 -1.76 -20.81
C ASN A 256 27.49 -1.77 -19.90
N PRO A 257 27.49 -2.51 -18.78
CA PRO A 257 26.33 -2.60 -17.91
C PRO A 257 26.02 -1.31 -17.13
N ARG A 258 26.94 -0.34 -17.10
CA ARG A 258 26.77 0.93 -16.38
C ARG A 258 26.27 2.09 -17.22
N GLN A 259 26.36 2.00 -18.55
CA GLN A 259 26.03 3.11 -19.44
C GLN A 259 24.58 3.57 -19.31
N SER A 260 24.30 4.82 -19.68
CA SER A 260 22.96 5.41 -19.65
C SER A 260 22.75 6.37 -20.83
N PRO A 261 22.84 5.90 -22.09
CA PRO A 261 22.89 6.76 -23.27
C PRO A 261 21.64 7.65 -23.40
N ARG A 262 20.47 7.10 -23.07
CA ARG A 262 19.20 7.83 -23.06
C ARG A 262 19.08 8.77 -21.85
N GLY A 263 19.67 8.40 -20.71
CA GLY A 263 19.73 9.25 -19.53
C GLY A 263 20.45 10.55 -19.81
N ASP A 264 21.63 10.45 -20.39
CA ASP A 264 22.47 11.60 -20.72
C ASP A 264 21.86 12.46 -21.83
N GLN A 265 21.27 11.82 -22.86
CA GLN A 265 20.69 12.55 -23.99
C GLN A 265 19.44 13.37 -23.63
N TYR A 266 18.53 12.81 -22.83
CA TYR A 266 17.24 13.43 -22.52
C TYR A 266 17.16 13.98 -21.09
N ASN A 267 18.25 13.88 -20.33
CA ASN A 267 18.28 14.20 -18.90
C ASN A 267 17.10 13.56 -18.15
N THR A 268 16.88 12.26 -18.36
CA THR A 268 15.70 11.57 -17.79
C THR A 268 15.77 11.56 -16.28
N ARG A 269 14.67 11.94 -15.64
CA ARG A 269 14.60 12.13 -14.19
C ARG A 269 13.16 12.16 -13.73
N LYS A 270 12.96 11.92 -12.45
CA LYS A 270 11.67 12.07 -11.80
C LYS A 270 11.83 12.81 -10.48
N ASN A 271 10.96 13.79 -10.29
CA ASN A 271 10.76 14.44 -9.01
C ASN A 271 9.41 14.00 -8.48
N THR A 272 9.34 13.65 -7.20
CA THR A 272 8.09 13.24 -6.56
C THR A 272 8.02 13.87 -5.18
N ARG A 273 6.90 14.52 -4.90
CA ARG A 273 6.56 15.03 -3.58
C ARG A 273 5.22 14.47 -3.20
N GLN A 274 5.10 14.02 -1.96
CA GLN A 274 3.82 13.57 -1.45
C GLN A 274 3.74 13.89 0.03
N THR A 275 2.57 14.35 0.44
CA THR A 275 2.20 14.54 1.84
C THR A 275 0.84 13.88 2.06
N GLN A 276 0.67 13.26 3.21
CA GLN A 276 -0.60 12.66 3.60
C GLN A 276 -0.84 12.82 5.09
N ALA A 277 -2.11 12.96 5.44
CA ALA A 277 -2.61 12.97 6.80
C ALA A 277 -3.71 11.93 6.92
N GLY A 278 -3.69 11.17 8.01
CA GLY A 278 -4.71 10.20 8.37
C GLY A 278 -5.22 10.46 9.79
N LEU A 279 -6.50 10.20 10.01
CA LEU A 279 -7.12 10.26 11.33
C LEU A 279 -7.90 8.98 11.55
N ARG A 280 -7.48 8.22 12.57
CA ARG A 280 -8.10 6.96 12.95
C ARG A 280 -8.77 7.10 14.30
N TYR A 281 -10.07 6.83 14.34
CA TYR A 281 -10.86 6.77 15.57
C TYR A 281 -11.25 5.32 15.85
N GLU A 282 -11.05 4.89 17.09
CA GLU A 282 -11.44 3.57 17.59
C GLU A 282 -12.29 3.76 18.83
N ARG A 283 -13.40 3.03 18.91
CA ARG A 283 -14.28 3.03 20.08
C ARG A 283 -14.88 1.65 20.34
N GLN A 284 -14.72 1.18 21.57
CA GLN A 284 -15.51 0.06 22.09
C GLN A 284 -16.92 0.58 22.42
N LEU A 285 -17.92 0.13 21.67
CA LEU A 285 -19.32 0.53 21.83
C LEU A 285 -20.01 -0.26 22.95
N SER A 286 -19.67 -1.55 23.06
CA SER A 286 -20.16 -2.47 24.09
C SER A 286 -19.07 -3.50 24.42
N ALA A 287 -19.35 -4.45 25.32
CA ALA A 287 -18.44 -5.57 25.55
C ALA A 287 -18.22 -6.48 24.32
N GLN A 288 -19.10 -6.37 23.32
CA GLN A 288 -19.14 -7.22 22.12
C GLN A 288 -18.92 -6.43 20.82
N ASP A 289 -19.08 -5.11 20.85
CA ASP A 289 -19.12 -4.27 19.66
C ASP A 289 -17.99 -3.24 19.63
N ASP A 290 -17.22 -3.21 18.55
CA ASP A 290 -16.17 -2.23 18.28
C ASP A 290 -16.45 -1.45 17.00
N LEU A 291 -16.20 -0.14 17.03
CA LEU A 291 -16.23 0.76 15.89
C LEU A 291 -14.82 1.25 15.59
N SER A 292 -14.42 1.20 14.32
CA SER A 292 -13.22 1.88 13.82
C SER A 292 -13.58 2.71 12.59
N VAL A 293 -13.07 3.95 12.55
CA VAL A 293 -13.20 4.85 11.41
C VAL A 293 -11.82 5.36 11.05
N MET A 294 -11.39 5.13 9.82
CA MET A 294 -10.14 5.64 9.28
C MET A 294 -10.44 6.63 8.16
N MET A 295 -10.03 7.88 8.32
CA MET A 295 -10.12 8.91 7.29
C MET A 295 -8.72 9.32 6.86
N TYR A 296 -8.54 9.65 5.59
CA TYR A 296 -7.28 10.17 5.11
C TYR A 296 -7.46 11.19 4.00
N ALA A 297 -6.45 12.04 3.85
CA ALA A 297 -6.29 12.95 2.72
C ALA A 297 -4.81 13.11 2.41
N GLY A 298 -4.49 13.33 1.15
CA GLY A 298 -3.12 13.56 0.72
C GLY A 298 -3.02 14.18 -0.65
N GLU A 299 -1.82 14.66 -0.93
CA GLU A 299 -1.46 15.27 -2.19
C GLU A 299 -0.18 14.62 -2.69
N ARG A 300 -0.10 14.42 -4.01
CA ARG A 300 1.09 13.90 -4.67
C ARG A 300 1.35 14.66 -5.96
N GLU A 301 2.53 15.24 -6.04
CA GLU A 301 3.06 15.88 -7.24
C GLU A 301 4.16 15.01 -7.84
N THR A 302 4.15 14.84 -9.16
CA THR A 302 5.16 14.07 -9.86
C THR A 302 5.43 14.67 -11.23
N THR A 303 6.70 14.99 -11.48
CA THR A 303 7.17 15.39 -12.81
C THR A 303 8.19 14.39 -13.31
N GLN A 304 7.99 13.84 -14.50
CA GLN A 304 8.85 12.83 -15.11
C GLN A 304 9.29 13.28 -16.50
N PHE A 305 10.60 13.35 -16.72
CA PHE A 305 11.21 13.56 -18.03
C PHE A 305 11.54 12.21 -18.65
N GLN A 306 10.92 11.91 -19.80
CA GLN A 306 11.07 10.66 -20.52
C GLN A 306 12.04 10.82 -21.70
N SER A 307 12.59 9.71 -22.16
CA SER A 307 13.50 9.63 -23.31
C SER A 307 12.77 9.46 -24.65
N ILE A 308 11.62 10.14 -24.80
CA ILE A 308 10.83 10.09 -26.04
C ILE A 308 11.53 10.95 -27.11
N PRO A 309 11.86 10.41 -28.30
CA PRO A 309 12.45 11.21 -29.37
C PRO A 309 11.50 12.28 -29.90
N ARG A 310 12.02 13.30 -30.59
CA ARG A 310 11.19 14.35 -31.20
C ARG A 310 10.21 13.84 -32.25
N ALA A 311 10.62 12.90 -33.09
CA ALA A 311 9.83 12.43 -34.23
C ALA A 311 8.38 12.01 -33.88
N PRO A 312 8.12 11.13 -32.89
CA PRO A 312 6.75 10.78 -32.51
C PRO A 312 5.97 11.96 -31.89
N GLN A 313 6.65 12.89 -31.23
CA GLN A 313 6.02 14.07 -30.61
C GLN A 313 5.50 15.10 -31.62
N LEU A 314 5.90 15.00 -32.90
CA LEU A 314 5.39 15.87 -33.98
C LEU A 314 3.93 15.56 -34.35
N LYS A 315 3.44 14.35 -34.05
CA LYS A 315 2.02 14.02 -34.25
C LYS A 315 1.19 14.92 -33.31
N PRO A 316 0.19 15.69 -33.81
CA PRO A 316 -0.60 16.58 -32.97
C PRO A 316 -1.20 15.88 -31.73
N SER A 317 -1.66 14.63 -31.91
CA SER A 317 -2.24 13.80 -30.85
C SER A 317 -1.23 13.14 -29.88
N HIS A 318 0.08 13.42 -29.98
CA HIS A 318 1.06 12.84 -29.06
C HIS A 318 1.17 13.68 -27.79
N ALA A 319 1.12 13.04 -26.62
CA ALA A 319 1.12 13.68 -25.30
C ALA A 319 2.46 14.31 -24.85
N GLY A 320 3.45 14.43 -25.74
CA GLY A 320 4.82 14.87 -25.40
C GLY A 320 5.70 13.82 -24.73
N GLY A 321 6.82 14.28 -24.13
CA GLY A 321 7.84 13.47 -23.45
C GLY A 321 8.13 13.90 -22.00
N VAL A 322 7.36 14.83 -21.46
CA VAL A 322 7.36 15.20 -20.03
C VAL A 322 5.96 14.99 -19.48
N ILE A 323 5.84 14.25 -18.39
CA ILE A 323 4.58 13.99 -17.70
C ILE A 323 4.59 14.78 -16.39
N ASP A 324 3.53 15.56 -16.16
CA ASP A 324 3.33 16.30 -14.92
C ASP A 324 1.97 15.94 -14.31
N LEU A 325 1.99 15.45 -13.07
CA LEU A 325 0.84 14.92 -12.36
C LEU A 325 0.70 15.62 -11.01
N THR A 326 -0.45 16.23 -10.78
CA THR A 326 -0.87 16.69 -9.44
C THR A 326 -2.10 15.90 -9.04
N ARG A 327 -2.00 15.11 -7.97
CA ARG A 327 -3.07 14.24 -7.48
C ARG A 327 -3.48 14.67 -6.09
N HIS A 328 -4.78 14.82 -5.87
CA HIS A 328 -5.36 14.85 -4.54
C HIS A 328 -6.12 13.55 -4.32
N TYR A 329 -5.91 12.90 -3.18
CA TYR A 329 -6.58 11.66 -2.84
C TYR A 329 -7.08 11.73 -1.40
N GLN A 330 -8.21 11.10 -1.15
CA GLN A 330 -8.86 11.09 0.15
C GLN A 330 -9.79 9.90 0.26
N GLY A 331 -10.13 9.51 1.48
CA GLY A 331 -11.06 8.42 1.69
C GLY A 331 -11.47 8.26 3.14
N ILE A 332 -12.44 7.37 3.32
CA ILE A 332 -12.98 6.98 4.61
C ILE A 332 -13.32 5.49 4.56
N ASP A 333 -12.85 4.75 5.56
CA ASP A 333 -13.25 3.36 5.82
C ASP A 333 -13.87 3.30 7.21
N THR A 334 -15.11 2.81 7.27
CA THR A 334 -15.86 2.62 8.52
C THR A 334 -16.09 1.13 8.74
N ARG A 335 -15.70 0.63 9.91
CA ARG A 335 -15.79 -0.78 10.32
C ARG A 335 -16.55 -0.91 11.62
N LEU A 336 -17.54 -1.81 11.65
CA LEU A 336 -18.21 -2.28 12.85
C LEU A 336 -17.92 -3.77 13.02
N THR A 337 -17.34 -4.16 14.14
CA THR A 337 -17.11 -5.56 14.50
C THR A 337 -17.99 -5.93 15.68
N HIS A 338 -18.83 -6.94 15.49
CA HIS A 338 -19.66 -7.56 16.52
C HIS A 338 -19.13 -8.96 16.84
N ARG A 339 -18.87 -9.23 18.12
CA ARG A 339 -18.47 -10.55 18.63
C ARG A 339 -19.62 -11.11 19.46
N GLY A 340 -20.32 -12.09 18.92
CA GLY A 340 -21.51 -12.66 19.55
C GLY A 340 -21.64 -14.15 19.31
N GLU A 341 -22.85 -14.65 19.48
CA GLU A 341 -23.19 -16.04 19.21
C GLU A 341 -24.45 -16.10 18.36
N LEU A 342 -24.39 -16.84 17.26
CA LEU A 342 -25.56 -17.20 16.46
C LEU A 342 -25.48 -18.70 16.16
N LEU A 343 -26.13 -19.50 17.01
CA LEU A 343 -26.01 -20.97 17.08
C LEU A 343 -24.61 -21.44 17.54
N VAL A 344 -23.57 -20.80 17.05
CA VAL A 344 -22.16 -20.97 17.41
C VAL A 344 -21.51 -19.59 17.64
N PRO A 345 -20.35 -19.51 18.31
CA PRO A 345 -19.59 -18.26 18.39
C PRO A 345 -19.30 -17.70 17.01
N VAL A 346 -19.59 -16.41 16.83
CA VAL A 346 -19.43 -15.71 15.55
C VAL A 346 -18.88 -14.31 15.75
N THR A 347 -17.85 -13.99 14.98
CA THR A 347 -17.36 -12.62 14.81
C THR A 347 -17.80 -12.11 13.45
N LEU A 348 -18.51 -10.98 13.43
CA LEU A 348 -19.01 -10.33 12.23
C LEU A 348 -18.38 -8.95 12.09
N THR A 349 -17.74 -8.68 10.96
CA THR A 349 -17.20 -7.36 10.63
C THR A 349 -17.89 -6.85 9.36
N ALA A 350 -18.64 -5.77 9.48
CA ALA A 350 -19.23 -5.07 8.36
C ALA A 350 -18.55 -3.72 8.17
N GLY A 351 -18.39 -3.30 6.91
CA GLY A 351 -17.80 -2.00 6.63
C GLY A 351 -18.19 -1.39 5.30
N LEU A 352 -17.85 -0.12 5.16
CA LEU A 352 -18.03 0.68 3.96
C LEU A 352 -16.75 1.48 3.72
N ASP A 353 -16.15 1.23 2.56
CA ASP A 353 -14.95 1.91 2.09
C ASP A 353 -15.30 2.87 0.95
N TYR A 354 -14.81 4.10 1.05
CA TYR A 354 -14.87 5.11 0.00
C TYR A 354 -13.47 5.69 -0.20
N GLU A 355 -12.92 5.54 -1.40
CA GLU A 355 -11.68 6.19 -1.81
C GLU A 355 -11.95 7.08 -3.03
N ASN A 356 -11.25 8.21 -3.09
CA ASN A 356 -11.31 9.15 -4.20
C ASN A 356 -9.91 9.64 -4.55
N MET A 357 -9.66 9.83 -5.84
CA MET A 357 -8.46 10.43 -6.37
C MET A 357 -8.80 11.29 -7.58
N SER A 358 -8.39 12.55 -7.54
CA SER A 358 -8.48 13.51 -8.64
C SER A 358 -7.07 13.87 -9.10
N GLU A 359 -6.77 13.60 -10.37
CA GLU A 359 -5.50 13.87 -11.02
C GLU A 359 -5.68 15.02 -12.02
N ARG A 360 -4.88 16.08 -11.87
CA ARG A 360 -4.58 17.00 -12.98
C ARG A 360 -3.35 16.47 -13.69
N ARG A 361 -3.54 16.09 -14.95
CA ARG A 361 -2.50 15.51 -15.79
C ARG A 361 -2.15 16.47 -16.91
N LYS A 362 -0.87 16.79 -17.03
CA LYS A 362 -0.34 17.54 -18.16
C LYS A 362 0.78 16.78 -18.84
N GLY A 363 0.90 17.01 -20.14
CA GLY A 363 1.98 16.50 -20.98
C GLY A 363 2.65 17.64 -21.70
N TYR A 364 3.97 17.60 -21.83
CA TYR A 364 4.77 18.61 -22.52
C TYR A 364 5.81 17.96 -23.43
N GLU A 365 6.30 18.71 -24.40
CA GLU A 365 7.52 18.35 -25.13
C GLU A 365 8.71 18.24 -24.16
N ASN A 366 9.63 17.32 -24.44
CA ASN A 366 10.89 17.18 -23.68
C ASN A 366 12.08 17.88 -24.35
N PHE A 367 11.80 18.83 -25.25
CA PHE A 367 12.81 19.64 -25.92
C PHE A 367 12.33 21.08 -26.11
N VAL A 368 13.29 21.97 -26.28
CA VAL A 368 13.10 23.32 -26.81
C VAL A 368 13.91 23.49 -28.09
N MET A 369 13.50 24.41 -28.97
CA MET A 369 14.24 24.69 -30.20
C MET A 369 15.23 25.83 -29.98
N VAL A 370 16.53 25.55 -30.09
CA VAL A 370 17.61 26.54 -29.96
C VAL A 370 18.37 26.57 -31.29
N ASN A 371 18.41 27.72 -31.95
CA ASN A 371 19.07 27.89 -33.27
C ASN A 371 18.64 26.85 -34.33
N GLY A 372 17.38 26.44 -34.31
CA GLY A 372 16.84 25.45 -35.25
C GLY A 372 17.14 23.98 -34.92
N ALA A 373 17.85 23.69 -33.82
CA ALA A 373 18.11 22.34 -33.34
C ALA A 373 17.33 22.05 -32.03
N PRO A 374 16.85 20.81 -31.81
CA PRO A 374 16.21 20.43 -30.56
C PRO A 374 17.25 20.25 -29.44
N GLN A 375 17.05 20.95 -28.33
CA GLN A 375 17.77 20.75 -27.08
C GLN A 375 16.86 19.98 -26.11
N TYR A 376 17.22 18.74 -25.79
CA TYR A 376 16.44 17.85 -24.93
C TYR A 376 16.70 18.09 -23.44
N GLY A 377 15.81 17.57 -22.59
CA GLY A 377 15.91 17.66 -21.13
C GLY A 377 15.25 18.89 -20.51
N GLU A 378 14.64 19.72 -21.36
CA GLU A 378 13.86 20.91 -21.02
C GLU A 378 12.38 20.72 -21.35
N GLN A 379 11.52 21.36 -20.58
CA GLN A 379 10.07 21.28 -20.78
C GLN A 379 9.66 22.29 -21.86
N GLY A 380 9.13 21.79 -22.98
CA GLY A 380 8.68 22.59 -24.12
C GLY A 380 7.17 22.86 -24.10
N ALA A 381 6.54 22.86 -25.29
CA ALA A 381 5.13 23.21 -25.43
C ALA A 381 4.19 22.21 -24.74
N LEU A 382 3.05 22.70 -24.25
CA LEU A 382 1.97 21.87 -23.71
C LEU A 382 1.37 21.00 -24.82
N ARG A 383 1.18 19.72 -24.53
CA ARG A 383 0.68 18.68 -25.45
C ARG A 383 -0.48 17.84 -24.91
N ARG A 384 -0.85 18.00 -23.64
CA ARG A 384 -1.96 17.30 -22.97
C ARG A 384 -2.38 18.07 -21.72
N ASN A 385 -3.67 18.12 -21.42
CA ASN A 385 -4.20 18.78 -20.22
C ASN A 385 -5.55 18.19 -19.85
N GLU A 386 -5.61 17.42 -18.76
CA GLU A 386 -6.79 16.68 -18.35
C GLU A 386 -7.04 16.81 -16.85
N ARG A 387 -8.30 16.63 -16.47
CA ARG A 387 -8.68 16.25 -15.11
C ARG A 387 -9.28 14.85 -15.15
N ASN A 388 -8.65 13.94 -14.42
CA ASN A 388 -9.07 12.56 -14.31
C ASN A 388 -9.53 12.27 -12.89
N LEU A 389 -10.77 11.83 -12.72
CA LEU A 389 -11.37 11.49 -11.43
C LEU A 389 -11.59 9.98 -11.36
N MET A 390 -11.09 9.36 -10.29
CA MET A 390 -11.32 7.96 -9.98
C MET A 390 -11.81 7.81 -8.55
N TRP A 391 -12.86 7.05 -8.34
CA TRP A 391 -13.40 6.80 -7.01
C TRP A 391 -14.07 5.44 -6.91
N ASN A 392 -14.14 4.91 -5.70
CA ASN A 392 -14.86 3.68 -5.39
C ASN A 392 -15.78 3.84 -4.19
N VAL A 393 -16.80 3.00 -4.11
CA VAL A 393 -17.65 2.80 -2.92
C VAL A 393 -17.91 1.32 -2.81
N ASP A 394 -17.39 0.72 -1.75
CA ASP A 394 -17.35 -0.71 -1.61
C ASP A 394 -17.86 -1.14 -0.22
N PRO A 395 -19.12 -1.58 -0.09
CA PRO A 395 -19.57 -2.27 1.11
C PRO A 395 -18.94 -3.67 1.17
N TYR A 396 -18.60 -4.10 2.37
CA TYR A 396 -18.06 -5.43 2.63
C TYR A 396 -18.56 -6.02 3.95
N LEU A 397 -18.56 -7.34 4.00
CA LEU A 397 -18.91 -8.13 5.18
C LEU A 397 -17.94 -9.30 5.28
N GLN A 398 -17.43 -9.54 6.48
CA GLN A 398 -16.71 -10.74 6.84
C GLN A 398 -17.34 -11.37 8.07
N THR A 399 -17.34 -12.69 8.11
CA THR A 399 -17.84 -13.49 9.23
C THR A 399 -16.86 -14.61 9.53
N GLN A 400 -16.66 -14.90 10.81
CA GLN A 400 -15.85 -15.99 11.31
C GLN A 400 -16.72 -16.81 12.26
N TRP A 401 -16.88 -18.09 11.99
CA TRP A 401 -17.79 -18.98 12.72
C TRP A 401 -16.99 -20.10 13.34
N GLN A 402 -17.05 -20.24 14.67
CA GLN A 402 -16.43 -21.36 15.36
C GLN A 402 -17.40 -22.55 15.41
N LEU A 403 -17.42 -23.35 14.33
CA LEU A 403 -18.39 -24.44 14.14
C LEU A 403 -18.25 -25.55 15.18
N THR A 404 -17.02 -25.82 15.61
CA THR A 404 -16.66 -26.73 16.72
C THR A 404 -15.39 -26.20 17.38
N ASP A 405 -14.94 -26.80 18.49
CA ASP A 405 -13.67 -26.43 19.15
C ASP A 405 -12.44 -26.49 18.22
N LYS A 406 -12.51 -27.24 17.12
CA LYS A 406 -11.39 -27.43 16.16
C LYS A 406 -11.68 -26.97 14.75
N LEU A 407 -12.89 -26.51 14.44
CA LEU A 407 -13.30 -26.23 13.07
C LEU A 407 -13.88 -24.81 13.02
N SER A 408 -13.26 -23.95 12.23
CA SER A 408 -13.75 -22.61 11.94
C SER A 408 -14.06 -22.43 10.45
N LEU A 409 -15.06 -21.60 10.17
CA LEU A 409 -15.39 -21.16 8.82
C LEU A 409 -15.26 -19.64 8.77
N ASP A 410 -14.44 -19.17 7.85
CA ASP A 410 -14.29 -17.77 7.53
C ASP A 410 -14.89 -17.50 6.17
N ALA A 411 -15.78 -16.52 6.08
CA ALA A 411 -16.43 -16.16 4.83
C ALA A 411 -16.55 -14.64 4.74
N GLY A 412 -16.26 -14.10 3.56
CA GLY A 412 -16.41 -12.67 3.30
C GLY A 412 -16.84 -12.38 1.89
N VAL A 413 -17.45 -11.20 1.73
CA VAL A 413 -17.88 -10.68 0.44
C VAL A 413 -17.68 -9.18 0.42
N ARG A 414 -17.18 -8.68 -0.71
CA ARG A 414 -17.13 -7.24 -1.03
C ARG A 414 -17.83 -6.97 -2.35
N TYR A 415 -18.60 -5.90 -2.43
CA TYR A 415 -19.15 -5.42 -3.69
C TYR A 415 -18.36 -4.20 -4.14
N SER A 416 -17.39 -4.39 -5.04
CA SER A 416 -16.55 -3.29 -5.51
C SER A 416 -17.24 -2.53 -6.64
N SER A 417 -17.32 -1.21 -6.51
CA SER A 417 -17.83 -0.31 -7.54
C SER A 417 -16.82 0.80 -7.79
N VAL A 418 -16.23 0.83 -8.97
CA VAL A 418 -15.18 1.79 -9.34
C VAL A 418 -15.64 2.62 -10.53
N TRP A 419 -15.50 3.94 -10.44
CA TRP A 419 -15.84 4.90 -11.48
C TRP A 419 -14.62 5.66 -11.94
N PHE A 420 -14.60 5.96 -13.23
CA PHE A 420 -13.60 6.75 -13.94
C PHE A 420 -14.30 7.85 -14.71
N ASP A 421 -13.82 9.07 -14.59
CA ASP A 421 -14.22 10.22 -15.41
C ASP A 421 -12.94 10.93 -15.87
N SER A 422 -12.87 11.27 -17.15
CA SER A 422 -11.78 12.02 -17.74
C SER A 422 -12.36 13.21 -18.49
N ASN A 423 -11.91 14.41 -18.11
CA ASN A 423 -12.28 15.64 -18.79
C ASN A 423 -11.03 16.20 -19.47
N ASP A 424 -11.03 16.21 -20.79
CA ASP A 424 -9.95 16.75 -21.61
C ASP A 424 -10.14 18.26 -21.81
N TYR A 425 -9.02 18.99 -21.70
CA TYR A 425 -8.93 20.42 -21.92
C TYR A 425 -7.90 20.77 -23.01
N TYR A 426 -7.32 19.78 -23.70
CA TYR A 426 -6.33 19.98 -24.76
C TYR A 426 -6.88 19.61 -26.15
N ILE A 427 -7.86 20.40 -26.59
CA ILE A 427 -8.51 20.22 -27.90
C ILE A 427 -7.82 21.14 -28.92
N THR A 428 -7.18 20.56 -29.93
CA THR A 428 -6.42 21.28 -30.95
C THR A 428 -6.61 20.67 -32.35
N PRO A 429 -6.28 21.35 -33.45
CA PRO A 429 -6.35 20.73 -34.77
C PRO A 429 -5.52 19.43 -34.85
N GLY A 430 -6.18 18.29 -35.03
CA GLY A 430 -5.56 16.96 -35.03
C GLY A 430 -5.46 16.26 -33.66
N ASN A 431 -6.00 16.87 -32.59
CA ASN A 431 -6.26 16.25 -31.30
C ASN A 431 -7.71 16.56 -30.85
N GLY A 432 -8.58 15.55 -30.89
CA GLY A 432 -10.00 15.70 -30.58
C GLY A 432 -10.27 15.91 -29.09
N ASP A 433 -11.56 15.96 -28.73
CA ASP A 433 -11.99 15.86 -27.33
C ASP A 433 -11.92 14.40 -26.89
N ASP A 434 -11.01 14.12 -25.98
CA ASP A 434 -10.70 12.80 -25.45
C ASP A 434 -11.45 12.44 -24.16
N SER A 435 -12.42 13.29 -23.76
CA SER A 435 -13.23 13.09 -22.56
C SER A 435 -14.07 11.82 -22.60
N GLY A 436 -14.37 11.27 -21.42
CA GLY A 436 -15.34 10.20 -21.26
C GLY A 436 -15.31 9.56 -19.89
N ASP A 437 -16.17 8.57 -19.70
CA ASP A 437 -16.35 7.89 -18.42
C ASP A 437 -16.45 6.36 -18.58
N ALA A 438 -16.19 5.65 -17.48
CA ALA A 438 -16.46 4.22 -17.35
C ALA A 438 -16.76 3.86 -15.89
N SER A 439 -17.50 2.79 -15.70
CA SER A 439 -17.77 2.20 -14.39
C SER A 439 -17.66 0.68 -14.43
N TYR A 440 -17.21 0.11 -13.32
CA TYR A 440 -17.05 -1.33 -13.19
C TYR A 440 -17.54 -1.79 -11.82
N HIS A 441 -18.27 -2.90 -11.82
CA HIS A 441 -18.90 -3.46 -10.62
C HIS A 441 -18.62 -4.96 -10.52
N LYS A 442 -18.28 -5.43 -9.31
CA LYS A 442 -17.98 -6.85 -9.10
C LYS A 442 -18.28 -7.30 -7.67
N TRP A 443 -18.90 -8.48 -7.56
CA TRP A 443 -18.96 -9.25 -6.31
C TRP A 443 -17.66 -10.04 -6.14
N LEU A 444 -17.02 -9.86 -4.99
CA LEU A 444 -15.73 -10.45 -4.61
C LEU A 444 -15.92 -11.34 -3.38
N PRO A 445 -16.38 -12.59 -3.55
CA PRO A 445 -16.48 -13.55 -2.46
C PRO A 445 -15.13 -14.21 -2.16
N ALA A 446 -14.87 -14.48 -0.89
CA ALA A 446 -13.79 -15.33 -0.41
C ALA A 446 -14.28 -16.17 0.77
N GLY A 447 -13.78 -17.39 0.90
CA GLY A 447 -14.07 -18.26 2.04
C GLY A 447 -12.91 -19.20 2.35
N SER A 448 -12.78 -19.57 3.61
CA SER A 448 -11.80 -20.54 4.09
C SER A 448 -12.41 -21.40 5.19
N LEU A 449 -12.09 -22.69 5.15
CA LEU A 449 -12.37 -23.62 6.23
C LEU A 449 -11.04 -23.97 6.90
N LYS A 450 -10.93 -23.76 8.21
CA LYS A 450 -9.74 -24.08 9.00
C LYS A 450 -10.06 -25.19 9.99
N TYR A 451 -9.19 -26.19 10.05
CA TYR A 451 -9.28 -27.30 10.99
C TYR A 451 -7.99 -27.41 11.83
N ALA A 452 -8.12 -27.30 13.14
CA ALA A 452 -7.05 -27.48 14.11
C ALA A 452 -6.82 -28.97 14.40
N LEU A 453 -5.84 -29.57 13.74
CA LEU A 453 -5.45 -30.97 14.01
C LEU A 453 -4.96 -31.09 15.46
N THR A 454 -4.09 -30.16 15.86
CA THR A 454 -3.59 -29.95 17.21
C THR A 454 -3.49 -28.45 17.48
N ASP A 455 -3.23 -28.06 18.72
CA ASP A 455 -3.03 -26.65 19.10
C ASP A 455 -1.81 -26.00 18.42
N ALA A 456 -0.93 -26.81 17.82
CA ALA A 456 0.27 -26.36 17.11
C ALA A 456 0.21 -26.61 15.60
N TRP A 457 -0.87 -27.19 15.09
CA TRP A 457 -1.01 -27.53 13.67
C TRP A 457 -2.43 -27.35 13.17
N ASN A 458 -2.60 -26.32 12.34
CA ASN A 458 -3.82 -26.01 11.63
C ASN A 458 -3.65 -26.33 10.14
N VAL A 459 -4.72 -26.81 9.51
CA VAL A 459 -4.83 -26.95 8.05
C VAL A 459 -6.02 -26.14 7.58
N TYR A 460 -5.91 -25.46 6.45
CA TYR A 460 -7.02 -24.71 5.88
C TYR A 460 -7.20 -25.02 4.39
N LEU A 461 -8.37 -24.67 3.86
CA LEU A 461 -8.68 -24.66 2.44
C LEU A 461 -9.44 -23.37 2.16
N SER A 462 -8.91 -22.55 1.26
CA SER A 462 -9.53 -21.28 0.89
C SER A 462 -9.78 -21.17 -0.61
N ALA A 463 -10.84 -20.45 -0.97
CA ALA A 463 -11.19 -20.15 -2.34
C ALA A 463 -11.86 -18.76 -2.45
N GLY A 464 -11.73 -18.13 -3.60
CA GLY A 464 -12.36 -16.83 -3.83
C GLY A 464 -12.13 -16.26 -5.21
N ARG A 465 -12.79 -15.14 -5.48
CA ARG A 465 -12.69 -14.41 -6.75
C ARG A 465 -12.30 -12.97 -6.50
N GLY A 466 -11.31 -12.52 -7.26
CA GLY A 466 -10.77 -11.17 -7.25
C GLY A 466 -10.98 -10.48 -8.59
N PHE A 467 -10.51 -9.24 -8.64
CA PHE A 467 -10.84 -8.28 -9.68
C PHE A 467 -9.73 -7.25 -9.84
N GLU A 468 -9.44 -6.88 -11.08
CA GLU A 468 -8.44 -5.86 -11.42
C GLU A 468 -9.02 -4.94 -12.50
N THR A 469 -9.35 -3.71 -12.14
CA THR A 469 -9.77 -2.71 -13.12
C THR A 469 -8.61 -2.40 -14.08
N PRO A 470 -8.91 -1.92 -15.29
CA PRO A 470 -7.92 -1.18 -16.04
C PRO A 470 -7.42 0.01 -15.22
N THR A 471 -6.11 0.24 -15.21
CA THR A 471 -5.52 1.47 -14.67
C THR A 471 -5.74 2.61 -15.66
N ILE A 472 -5.69 3.87 -15.19
CA ILE A 472 -5.80 5.01 -16.11
C ILE A 472 -4.68 5.05 -17.16
N ASN A 473 -3.49 4.54 -16.78
CA ASN A 473 -2.38 4.40 -17.71
C ASN A 473 -2.69 3.40 -18.83
N GLU A 474 -3.36 2.29 -18.54
CA GLU A 474 -3.77 1.34 -19.58
C GLU A 474 -4.91 1.85 -20.44
N LEU A 475 -5.87 2.53 -19.81
CA LEU A 475 -6.92 3.23 -20.54
C LEU A 475 -6.29 4.25 -21.51
N SER A 476 -5.15 4.86 -21.17
CA SER A 476 -4.46 5.81 -22.07
C SER A 476 -3.88 5.19 -23.35
N TYR A 477 -3.84 3.86 -23.49
CA TYR A 477 -3.34 3.20 -24.70
C TYR A 477 -4.47 2.63 -25.54
N ARG A 478 -4.48 2.99 -26.83
CA ARG A 478 -5.41 2.47 -27.83
C ARG A 478 -4.66 1.88 -29.02
N SER A 479 -5.12 0.74 -29.52
CA SER A 479 -4.54 0.08 -30.70
C SER A 479 -5.15 0.57 -32.02
N ASP A 480 -6.23 1.34 -31.96
CA ASP A 480 -7.00 1.83 -33.12
C ASP A 480 -6.52 3.18 -33.67
N ASN A 481 -5.36 3.67 -33.20
CA ASN A 481 -4.77 4.97 -33.54
C ASN A 481 -5.66 6.20 -33.21
N GLN A 482 -6.77 6.01 -32.50
CA GLN A 482 -7.59 7.10 -31.99
C GLN A 482 -6.93 7.74 -30.77
N SER A 483 -7.30 8.98 -30.49
CA SER A 483 -6.92 9.68 -29.27
C SER A 483 -7.83 9.26 -28.09
N GLY A 484 -7.45 9.67 -26.87
CA GLY A 484 -8.24 9.46 -25.66
C GLY A 484 -8.16 8.11 -24.97
N LEU A 485 -8.93 7.97 -23.90
CA LEU A 485 -8.95 6.77 -23.07
C LEU A 485 -9.75 5.62 -23.72
N ASN A 486 -9.34 4.38 -23.45
CA ASN A 486 -9.94 3.14 -23.95
C ASN A 486 -11.01 2.61 -23.00
N PHE A 487 -12.17 3.25 -22.95
CA PHE A 487 -13.29 2.81 -22.10
C PHE A 487 -13.93 1.47 -22.53
N GLY A 488 -13.51 0.89 -23.67
CA GLY A 488 -13.92 -0.46 -24.07
C GLY A 488 -13.16 -1.57 -23.34
N LEU A 489 -12.05 -1.25 -22.67
CA LEU A 489 -11.23 -2.23 -21.97
C LEU A 489 -11.96 -2.75 -20.73
N LYS A 490 -12.11 -4.07 -20.62
CA LYS A 490 -12.78 -4.69 -19.49
C LYS A 490 -11.79 -5.05 -18.37
N PRO A 491 -12.24 -5.07 -17.11
CA PRO A 491 -11.44 -5.55 -16.00
C PRO A 491 -11.04 -7.01 -16.16
N SER A 492 -9.93 -7.37 -15.52
CA SER A 492 -9.53 -8.77 -15.33
C SER A 492 -10.25 -9.36 -14.12
N THR A 493 -10.52 -10.66 -14.16
CA THR A 493 -11.07 -11.43 -13.03
C THR A 493 -10.18 -12.63 -12.78
N ASN A 494 -10.11 -13.08 -11.53
CA ASN A 494 -9.39 -14.30 -11.19
C ASN A 494 -10.27 -15.23 -10.33
N ASP A 495 -9.88 -16.50 -10.33
CA ASP A 495 -10.42 -17.55 -9.47
C ASP A 495 -9.22 -18.20 -8.78
N THR A 496 -9.16 -18.13 -7.45
CA THR A 496 -8.03 -18.60 -6.66
C THR A 496 -8.51 -19.69 -5.70
N VAL A 497 -7.74 -20.78 -5.61
CA VAL A 497 -7.93 -21.86 -4.63
C VAL A 497 -6.58 -22.16 -3.99
N GLU A 498 -6.57 -22.40 -2.69
CA GLU A 498 -5.38 -22.62 -1.89
C GLU A 498 -5.67 -23.62 -0.75
N ILE A 499 -4.70 -24.48 -0.44
CA ILE A 499 -4.68 -25.43 0.67
C ILE A 499 -3.39 -25.23 1.44
#